data_AF-A0AA40BYL9-F1
#
_entry.id   AF-A0AA40BYL9-F1
#
_cell.length_a   1.000
_cell.length_b   1.000
_cell.length_c   1.000
_cell.angle_alpha   90.00
_cell.angle_beta   90.00
_cell.angle_gamma   90.00
#
_symmetry.space_group_name_H-M   'P 1'
#
loop_
_entity.id
_entity.type
_entity.pdbx_description
1 polymer ?
#
loop_
_entity_poly.entity_id
_entity_poly.type
_entity_poly.pdbx_seq_one_letter_code
_entity_poly.pdbx_strand_id
1 'polypeptide(L)'
;MHTVKNLALGLLAAAAVATASDVEQLKKDNFDEFVKANDIVLAEFFAPWCGHCKALAPEYEEAATSLKEKNIKLVKVDCTEEADLCQQYGVEGYPTLKVFRGADNISPYKGQRKAAAITSYMIKQSLPSVSLLTKDTVEDFKKADKVVIVAFFDATDKASNETFSAVADKLRDNYPFGASNDAALAEAEGVSFPSVVVYKEFDEGKSVFSEKFTAEAIEKFAKTAATPLIGEVGPETYSDYMAAGIPLAYIFAETAEERKEISDAIKPIAEAHRGVINFATIDAKAFGAHAGNLNLKADQFPAFAIQEIAKNQKFPFDQEKKITHDSIKEFVDEFVAGKVEPSIKSEPIPETQEGPVTIVVAKNYNDIVLDDTKDVLIEFYAPWCGHCKALAPKYDELAALYAKSEFKDKVVIAKVDATLNDVPDEIQGFPTIKMYPAGAKDKAITYSGSRTIEDLIEFIAENGKYKASVSESEAETEAEEASAAPAATETATEAAEGAKDTEEAAHDEL
;
A
#
# COMPACT_ATOMS: atom_id res chain seq x y z
N MET A 1 20.01 -16.65 -85.28
CA MET A 1 18.53 -16.76 -85.38
C MET A 1 18.12 -18.03 -84.68
N HIS A 2 17.10 -17.91 -83.81
CA HIS A 2 16.41 -18.96 -83.03
C HIS A 2 17.04 -19.43 -81.71
N THR A 3 16.32 -19.65 -80.60
CA THR A 3 15.04 -19.14 -80.03
C THR A 3 15.09 -19.66 -78.58
N VAL A 4 14.80 -18.81 -77.60
CA VAL A 4 14.59 -19.17 -76.18
C VAL A 4 13.24 -19.87 -76.03
N LYS A 5 13.16 -20.99 -75.29
CA LYS A 5 11.89 -21.51 -74.75
C LYS A 5 12.01 -21.62 -73.22
N ASN A 6 11.33 -20.70 -72.54
CA ASN A 6 11.12 -20.71 -71.10
C ASN A 6 10.20 -21.87 -70.71
N LEU A 7 10.60 -22.60 -69.67
CA LEU A 7 9.80 -23.60 -68.96
C LEU A 7 8.98 -22.86 -67.88
N ALA A 8 7.65 -22.93 -67.94
CA ALA A 8 6.78 -22.42 -66.89
C ALA A 8 6.59 -23.47 -65.80
N LEU A 9 6.89 -23.08 -64.57
CA LEU A 9 6.74 -23.88 -63.34
C LEU A 9 5.30 -23.74 -62.84
N GLY A 10 4.62 -24.87 -62.61
CA GLY A 10 3.27 -24.91 -62.05
C GLY A 10 3.26 -24.60 -60.54
N LEU A 11 2.32 -23.74 -60.12
CA LEU A 11 2.05 -23.39 -58.73
C LEU A 11 1.14 -24.47 -58.11
N LEU A 12 1.58 -25.13 -57.02
CA LEU A 12 0.67 -25.80 -56.09
C LEU A 12 0.20 -24.77 -55.05
N ALA A 13 -1.11 -24.53 -54.97
CA ALA A 13 -1.72 -23.77 -53.89
C ALA A 13 -2.02 -24.70 -52.70
N ALA A 14 -1.45 -24.42 -51.54
CA ALA A 14 -1.86 -25.02 -50.27
C ALA A 14 -3.04 -24.23 -49.69
N ALA A 15 -4.18 -24.88 -49.49
CA ALA A 15 -5.32 -24.31 -48.78
C ALA A 15 -5.07 -24.42 -47.26
N ALA A 16 -5.02 -23.28 -46.57
CA ALA A 16 -5.02 -23.22 -45.12
C ALA A 16 -6.44 -23.49 -44.59
N VAL A 17 -6.61 -24.53 -43.77
CA VAL A 17 -7.85 -24.80 -43.03
C VAL A 17 -7.84 -23.90 -41.80
N ALA A 18 -8.76 -22.93 -41.73
CA ALA A 18 -9.01 -22.17 -40.52
C ALA A 18 -9.74 -23.09 -39.52
N THR A 19 -9.08 -23.49 -38.44
CA THR A 19 -9.73 -24.17 -37.32
C THR A 19 -10.62 -23.16 -36.58
N ALA A 20 -11.86 -23.54 -36.29
CA ALA A 20 -12.74 -22.74 -35.42
C ALA A 20 -12.09 -22.58 -34.03
N SER A 21 -12.15 -21.37 -33.49
CA SER A 21 -11.66 -20.99 -32.16
C SER A 21 -12.48 -21.71 -31.07
N ASP A 22 -11.82 -22.25 -30.05
CA ASP A 22 -12.47 -22.90 -28.90
C ASP A 22 -12.77 -21.90 -27.76
N VAL A 23 -12.32 -20.65 -27.90
CA VAL A 23 -12.68 -19.51 -27.04
C VAL A 23 -13.82 -18.72 -27.65
N GLU A 24 -15.01 -18.84 -27.06
CA GLU A 24 -16.19 -18.10 -27.53
C GLU A 24 -16.08 -16.60 -27.18
N GLN A 25 -16.41 -15.74 -28.14
CA GLN A 25 -16.50 -14.30 -27.91
C GLN A 25 -17.92 -13.94 -27.46
N LEU A 26 -18.04 -13.48 -26.22
CA LEU A 26 -19.31 -13.08 -25.63
C LEU A 26 -19.48 -11.58 -25.62
N LYS A 27 -20.75 -11.17 -25.60
CA LYS A 27 -21.22 -9.78 -25.60
C LYS A 27 -22.22 -9.60 -24.46
N LYS A 28 -22.56 -8.35 -24.17
CA LYS A 28 -23.51 -8.03 -23.09
C LYS A 28 -24.86 -8.78 -23.21
N ASP A 29 -25.32 -9.06 -24.42
CA ASP A 29 -26.61 -9.70 -24.68
C ASP A 29 -26.65 -11.21 -24.41
N ASN A 30 -25.50 -11.90 -24.43
CA ASN A 30 -25.42 -13.36 -24.25
C ASN A 30 -24.56 -13.79 -23.05
N PHE A 31 -23.79 -12.88 -22.44
CA PHE A 31 -22.86 -13.22 -21.37
C PHE A 31 -23.55 -13.84 -20.14
N ASP A 32 -24.59 -13.17 -19.62
CA ASP A 32 -25.30 -13.59 -18.41
C ASP A 32 -25.97 -14.96 -18.57
N GLU A 33 -26.58 -15.22 -19.72
CA GLU A 33 -27.21 -16.51 -20.01
C GLU A 33 -26.15 -17.60 -20.13
N PHE A 34 -25.03 -17.31 -20.79
CA PHE A 34 -23.93 -18.25 -20.97
C PHE A 34 -23.31 -18.67 -19.63
N VAL A 35 -22.98 -17.72 -18.75
CA VAL A 35 -22.38 -18.04 -17.45
C VAL A 35 -23.33 -18.79 -16.51
N LYS A 36 -24.65 -18.60 -16.66
CA LYS A 36 -25.67 -19.37 -15.91
C LYS A 36 -25.86 -20.78 -16.46
N ALA A 37 -25.67 -20.98 -17.76
CA ALA A 37 -25.86 -22.26 -18.43
C ALA A 37 -24.66 -23.22 -18.27
N ASN A 38 -23.51 -22.73 -17.80
CA ASN A 38 -22.28 -23.50 -17.66
C ASN A 38 -21.82 -23.51 -16.19
N ASP A 39 -21.45 -24.68 -15.68
CA ASP A 39 -21.07 -24.87 -14.28
C ASP A 39 -19.85 -24.02 -13.86
N ILE A 40 -18.90 -23.86 -14.78
CA ILE A 40 -17.72 -23.02 -14.57
C ILE A 40 -17.22 -22.42 -15.90
N VAL A 41 -17.01 -21.11 -15.90
CA VAL A 41 -16.51 -20.34 -17.05
C VAL A 41 -15.31 -19.50 -16.62
N LEU A 42 -14.23 -19.51 -17.37
CA LEU A 42 -13.18 -18.49 -17.27
C LEU A 42 -13.41 -17.46 -18.37
N ALA A 43 -13.52 -16.18 -18.02
CA ALA A 43 -13.66 -15.10 -18.98
C ALA A 43 -12.41 -14.21 -19.01
N GLU A 44 -11.92 -13.93 -20.21
CA GLU A 44 -10.89 -12.93 -20.51
C GLU A 44 -11.54 -11.61 -20.93
N PHE A 45 -11.35 -10.56 -20.13
CA PHE A 45 -11.69 -9.19 -20.47
C PHE A 45 -10.45 -8.52 -21.07
N PHE A 46 -10.50 -8.18 -22.36
CA PHE A 46 -9.33 -7.76 -23.13
C PHE A 46 -9.58 -6.51 -23.98
N ALA A 47 -8.49 -5.98 -24.56
CA ALA A 47 -8.56 -4.97 -25.62
C ALA A 47 -7.65 -5.38 -26.79
N PRO A 48 -8.07 -5.22 -28.07
CA PRO A 48 -7.33 -5.71 -29.24
C PRO A 48 -5.93 -5.11 -29.40
N TRP A 49 -5.71 -3.90 -28.87
CA TRP A 49 -4.43 -3.20 -28.95
C TRP A 49 -3.47 -3.56 -27.81
N CYS A 50 -3.93 -4.26 -26.76
CA CYS A 50 -3.12 -4.58 -25.60
C CYS A 50 -2.11 -5.70 -25.89
N GLY A 51 -0.81 -5.41 -25.72
CA GLY A 51 0.27 -6.36 -25.94
C GLY A 51 0.18 -7.61 -25.06
N HIS A 52 -0.18 -7.46 -23.78
CA HIS A 52 -0.35 -8.60 -22.87
C HIS A 52 -1.52 -9.51 -23.26
N CYS A 53 -2.60 -8.97 -23.83
CA CYS A 53 -3.73 -9.76 -24.33
C CYS A 53 -3.31 -10.57 -25.56
N LYS A 54 -2.59 -9.95 -26.50
CA LYS A 54 -2.03 -10.64 -27.67
C LYS A 54 -1.09 -11.79 -27.29
N ALA A 55 -0.31 -11.61 -26.23
CA ALA A 55 0.58 -12.65 -25.71
C ALA A 55 -0.17 -13.79 -25.00
N LEU A 56 -1.29 -13.49 -24.34
CA LEU A 56 -2.14 -14.49 -23.67
C LEU A 56 -3.00 -15.29 -24.65
N ALA A 57 -3.52 -14.67 -25.71
CA ALA A 57 -4.44 -15.28 -26.67
C ALA A 57 -4.06 -16.71 -27.14
N PRO A 58 -2.81 -17.01 -27.57
CA PRO A 58 -2.46 -18.38 -27.97
C PRO A 58 -2.49 -19.38 -26.80
N GLU A 59 -2.03 -18.98 -25.61
CA GLU A 59 -2.03 -19.82 -24.40
C GLU A 59 -3.45 -20.06 -23.90
N TYR A 60 -4.32 -19.07 -24.05
CA TYR A 60 -5.73 -19.13 -23.66
C TYR A 60 -6.51 -20.08 -24.57
N GLU A 61 -6.22 -20.08 -25.88
CA GLU A 61 -6.81 -21.04 -26.82
C GLU A 61 -6.34 -22.48 -26.59
N GLU A 62 -5.05 -22.68 -26.32
CA GLU A 62 -4.54 -24.00 -25.99
C GLU A 62 -5.19 -24.56 -24.71
N ALA A 63 -5.37 -23.71 -23.69
CA ALA A 63 -6.12 -24.07 -22.49
C ALA A 63 -7.58 -24.40 -22.80
N ALA A 64 -8.26 -23.59 -23.62
CA ALA A 64 -9.67 -23.80 -23.98
C ALA A 64 -9.86 -25.16 -24.69
N THR A 65 -8.97 -25.46 -25.64
CA THR A 65 -8.93 -26.73 -26.36
C THR A 65 -8.77 -27.90 -25.37
N SER A 66 -7.83 -27.79 -24.43
CA SER A 66 -7.53 -28.82 -23.42
C SER A 66 -8.67 -29.04 -22.42
N LEU A 67 -9.48 -28.02 -22.16
CA LEU A 67 -10.55 -28.02 -21.17
C LEU A 67 -11.91 -28.44 -21.73
N LYS A 68 -12.05 -28.48 -23.06
CA LYS A 68 -13.30 -28.78 -23.78
C LYS A 68 -13.93 -30.12 -23.37
N GLU A 69 -13.13 -31.17 -23.26
CA GLU A 69 -13.60 -32.51 -22.86
C GLU A 69 -14.10 -32.58 -21.42
N LYS A 70 -13.73 -31.61 -20.58
CA LYS A 70 -14.15 -31.50 -19.17
C LYS A 70 -15.34 -30.57 -18.98
N ASN A 71 -15.94 -30.10 -20.07
CA ASN A 71 -17.04 -29.14 -20.07
C ASN A 71 -16.73 -27.84 -19.32
N ILE A 72 -15.47 -27.43 -19.29
CA ILE A 72 -15.05 -26.15 -18.72
C ILE A 72 -14.89 -25.14 -19.86
N LYS A 73 -15.57 -24.00 -19.77
CA LYS A 73 -15.60 -23.00 -20.86
C LYS A 73 -14.62 -21.87 -20.64
N LEU A 74 -13.92 -21.50 -21.69
CA LEU A 74 -13.12 -20.27 -21.76
C LEU A 74 -13.77 -19.33 -22.76
N VAL A 75 -13.94 -18.08 -22.37
CA VAL A 75 -14.60 -17.06 -23.19
C VAL A 75 -13.81 -15.76 -23.16
N LYS A 76 -14.06 -14.89 -24.13
CA LYS A 76 -13.44 -13.56 -24.17
C LYS A 76 -14.47 -12.47 -24.42
N VAL A 77 -14.23 -11.30 -23.82
CA VAL A 77 -15.05 -10.10 -23.93
C VAL A 77 -14.14 -8.95 -24.34
N ASP A 78 -14.44 -8.34 -25.50
CA ASP A 78 -13.73 -7.16 -25.97
C ASP A 78 -14.28 -5.92 -25.28
N CYS A 79 -13.53 -5.36 -24.33
CA CYS A 79 -13.95 -4.20 -23.58
C CYS A 79 -13.94 -2.89 -24.37
N THR A 80 -13.38 -2.88 -25.58
CA THR A 80 -13.49 -1.73 -26.49
C THR A 80 -14.84 -1.68 -27.19
N GLU A 81 -15.55 -2.80 -27.27
CA GLU A 81 -16.92 -2.90 -27.80
C GLU A 81 -17.96 -3.00 -26.67
N GLU A 82 -17.64 -3.72 -25.58
CA GLU A 82 -18.55 -4.09 -24.49
C GLU A 82 -18.20 -3.36 -23.17
N ALA A 83 -17.96 -2.04 -23.25
CA ALA A 83 -17.47 -1.24 -22.13
C ALA A 83 -18.35 -1.35 -20.85
N ASP A 84 -19.68 -1.30 -21.01
CA ASP A 84 -20.62 -1.44 -19.89
C ASP A 84 -20.46 -2.78 -19.16
N LEU A 85 -20.28 -3.88 -19.89
CA LEU A 85 -20.13 -5.22 -19.32
C LEU A 85 -18.83 -5.31 -18.53
N CYS A 86 -17.75 -4.75 -19.08
CA CYS A 86 -16.46 -4.71 -18.40
C CYS A 86 -16.49 -3.84 -17.14
N GLN A 87 -17.17 -2.69 -17.20
CA GLN A 87 -17.37 -1.83 -16.03
C GLN A 87 -18.23 -2.51 -14.96
N GLN A 88 -19.32 -3.20 -15.36
CA GLN A 88 -20.19 -3.96 -14.45
C GLN A 88 -19.38 -4.98 -13.63
N TYR A 89 -18.40 -5.63 -14.25
CA TYR A 89 -17.52 -6.58 -13.58
C TYR A 89 -16.23 -5.95 -13.02
N GLY A 90 -16.11 -4.62 -12.95
CA GLY A 90 -14.97 -3.94 -12.31
C GLY A 90 -13.64 -4.22 -12.98
N VAL A 91 -13.60 -4.20 -14.33
CA VAL A 91 -12.38 -4.36 -15.11
C VAL A 91 -11.66 -3.00 -15.22
N GLU A 92 -10.52 -2.87 -14.54
CA GLU A 92 -9.71 -1.64 -14.51
C GLU A 92 -8.45 -1.70 -15.39
N GLY A 93 -8.12 -2.89 -15.94
CA GLY A 93 -6.95 -3.09 -16.78
C GLY A 93 -7.02 -4.39 -17.59
N TYR A 94 -6.13 -4.53 -18.57
CA TYR A 94 -6.17 -5.65 -19.52
C TYR A 94 -4.86 -6.46 -19.59
N PRO A 95 -4.94 -7.80 -19.74
CA PRO A 95 -6.15 -8.60 -19.60
C PRO A 95 -6.55 -8.74 -18.12
N THR A 96 -7.85 -8.79 -17.86
CA THR A 96 -8.42 -9.21 -16.57
C THR A 96 -9.11 -10.56 -16.77
N LEU A 97 -8.77 -11.54 -15.94
CA LEU A 97 -9.32 -12.89 -16.01
C LEU A 97 -10.21 -13.15 -14.79
N LYS A 98 -11.43 -13.62 -15.02
CA LYS A 98 -12.40 -13.93 -13.94
C LYS A 98 -13.03 -15.31 -14.15
N VAL A 99 -13.13 -16.07 -13.07
CA VAL A 99 -13.85 -17.34 -13.00
C VAL A 99 -15.28 -17.04 -12.58
N PHE A 100 -16.24 -17.61 -13.28
CA PHE A 100 -17.67 -17.53 -13.01
C PHE A 100 -18.20 -18.92 -12.67
N ARG A 101 -18.99 -19.02 -11.60
CA ARG A 101 -19.88 -20.15 -11.31
C ARG A 101 -21.30 -19.61 -11.18
N GLY A 102 -22.02 -19.57 -12.29
CA GLY A 102 -23.22 -18.76 -12.39
C GLY A 102 -22.90 -17.26 -12.39
N ALA A 103 -23.93 -16.43 -12.18
CA ALA A 103 -23.81 -14.98 -12.32
C ALA A 103 -23.24 -14.27 -11.09
N ASP A 104 -23.41 -14.85 -9.90
CA ASP A 104 -23.14 -14.14 -8.63
C ASP A 104 -21.83 -14.60 -7.96
N ASN A 105 -21.31 -15.79 -8.31
CA ASN A 105 -20.05 -16.30 -7.76
C ASN A 105 -18.91 -16.06 -8.76
N ILE A 106 -18.15 -14.99 -8.52
CA ILE A 106 -17.09 -14.50 -9.39
C ILE A 106 -15.79 -14.37 -8.60
N SER A 107 -14.72 -15.02 -9.05
CA SER A 107 -13.39 -14.87 -8.46
C SER A 107 -12.34 -14.43 -9.50
N PRO A 108 -11.35 -13.60 -9.13
CA PRO A 108 -10.27 -13.22 -10.03
C PRO A 108 -9.30 -14.38 -10.23
N TYR A 109 -8.89 -14.64 -11.47
CA TYR A 109 -7.77 -15.53 -11.74
C TYR A 109 -6.45 -14.79 -11.54
N LYS A 110 -5.69 -15.20 -10.51
CA LYS A 110 -4.38 -14.62 -10.17
C LYS A 110 -3.18 -15.50 -10.56
N GLY A 111 -3.43 -16.63 -11.23
CA GLY A 111 -2.40 -17.59 -11.62
C GLY A 111 -1.56 -17.15 -12.82
N GLN A 112 -0.60 -18.01 -13.21
CA GLN A 112 0.26 -17.75 -14.37
C GLN A 112 -0.53 -17.79 -15.68
N ARG A 113 -0.27 -16.83 -16.56
CA ARG A 113 -0.91 -16.69 -17.88
C ARG A 113 -0.33 -17.66 -18.93
N LYS A 114 -0.28 -18.95 -18.59
CA LYS A 114 0.24 -20.06 -19.41
C LYS A 114 -0.78 -21.17 -19.49
N ALA A 115 -0.88 -21.83 -20.65
CA ALA A 115 -1.93 -22.81 -20.95
C ALA A 115 -2.03 -23.91 -19.89
N ALA A 116 -0.89 -24.49 -19.49
CA ALA A 116 -0.83 -25.53 -18.48
C ALA A 116 -1.31 -25.06 -17.09
N ALA A 117 -0.95 -23.84 -16.67
CA ALA A 117 -1.34 -23.28 -15.39
C ALA A 117 -2.84 -22.94 -15.35
N ILE A 118 -3.37 -22.39 -16.45
CA ILE A 118 -4.81 -22.13 -16.61
C ILE A 118 -5.59 -23.44 -16.57
N THR A 119 -5.17 -24.43 -17.36
CA THR A 119 -5.81 -25.75 -17.43
C THR A 119 -5.85 -26.43 -16.07
N SER A 120 -4.70 -26.52 -15.40
CA SER A 120 -4.60 -27.15 -14.08
C SER A 120 -5.48 -26.46 -13.04
N TYR A 121 -5.44 -25.12 -12.99
CA TYR A 121 -6.26 -24.34 -12.08
C TYR A 121 -7.76 -24.55 -12.35
N MET A 122 -8.20 -24.45 -13.60
CA MET A 122 -9.60 -24.60 -13.94
C MET A 122 -10.14 -26.01 -13.68
N ILE A 123 -9.34 -27.06 -13.92
CA ILE A 123 -9.68 -28.43 -13.53
C ILE A 123 -9.86 -28.51 -12.02
N LYS A 124 -8.91 -27.98 -11.23
CA LYS A 124 -9.03 -27.94 -9.77
C LYS A 124 -10.29 -27.19 -9.32
N GLN A 125 -10.65 -26.11 -10.00
CA GLN A 125 -11.85 -25.32 -9.73
C GLN A 125 -13.15 -26.01 -10.16
N SER A 126 -13.12 -26.96 -11.08
CA SER A 126 -14.30 -27.74 -11.51
C SER A 126 -14.67 -28.87 -10.54
N LEU A 127 -13.72 -29.30 -9.69
CA LEU A 127 -13.99 -30.33 -8.69
C LEU A 127 -14.90 -29.80 -7.58
N PRO A 128 -15.61 -30.69 -6.83
CA PRO A 128 -16.40 -30.29 -5.68
C PRO A 128 -15.58 -29.42 -4.71
N SER A 129 -16.19 -28.36 -4.22
CA SER A 129 -15.57 -27.47 -3.23
C SER A 129 -15.30 -28.18 -1.90
N VAL A 130 -16.09 -29.22 -1.59
CA VAL A 130 -16.02 -30.01 -0.36
C VAL A 130 -15.69 -31.47 -0.66
N SER A 131 -14.62 -31.98 -0.06
CA SER A 131 -14.25 -33.40 -0.13
C SER A 131 -14.95 -34.22 0.95
N LEU A 132 -15.58 -35.35 0.60
CA LEU A 132 -16.14 -36.26 1.60
C LEU A 132 -15.00 -37.00 2.32
N LEU A 133 -14.96 -36.86 3.65
CA LEU A 133 -13.94 -37.42 4.51
C LEU A 133 -14.48 -38.63 5.28
N THR A 134 -13.62 -39.64 5.38
CA THR A 134 -13.84 -40.83 6.17
C THR A 134 -12.75 -40.93 7.24
N LYS A 135 -12.89 -41.88 8.16
CA LYS A 135 -11.86 -42.17 9.17
C LYS A 135 -10.47 -42.40 8.57
N ASP A 136 -10.38 -42.94 7.36
CA ASP A 136 -9.11 -43.27 6.71
C ASP A 136 -8.48 -42.05 6.00
N THR A 137 -9.28 -41.04 5.62
CA THR A 137 -8.81 -39.91 4.80
C THR A 137 -8.69 -38.59 5.57
N VAL A 138 -9.31 -38.50 6.74
CA VAL A 138 -9.38 -37.25 7.52
C VAL A 138 -8.00 -36.77 8.00
N GLU A 139 -7.11 -37.68 8.41
CA GLU A 139 -5.79 -37.33 8.93
C GLU A 139 -4.85 -36.77 7.85
N ASP A 140 -4.94 -37.31 6.65
CA ASP A 140 -4.18 -36.81 5.50
C ASP A 140 -4.76 -35.47 5.03
N PHE A 141 -6.10 -35.33 5.04
CA PHE A 141 -6.76 -34.08 4.67
C PHE A 141 -6.37 -32.93 5.61
N LYS A 142 -6.29 -33.17 6.93
CA LYS A 142 -5.83 -32.17 7.92
C LYS A 142 -4.43 -31.61 7.65
N LYS A 143 -3.60 -32.36 6.93
CA LYS A 143 -2.21 -32.02 6.59
C LYS A 143 -2.04 -31.58 5.13
N ALA A 144 -3.15 -31.47 4.39
CA ALA A 144 -3.11 -31.11 2.98
C ALA A 144 -2.69 -29.65 2.76
N ASP A 145 -2.89 -28.79 3.77
CA ASP A 145 -2.50 -27.39 3.76
C ASP A 145 -2.31 -26.87 5.20
N LYS A 146 -1.72 -25.68 5.36
CA LYS A 146 -1.50 -25.00 6.64
C LYS A 146 -2.79 -24.74 7.41
N VAL A 147 -3.89 -24.57 6.69
CA VAL A 147 -5.25 -24.41 7.22
C VAL A 147 -6.21 -25.21 6.38
N VAL A 148 -7.03 -26.06 7.00
CA VAL A 148 -8.14 -26.75 6.34
C VAL A 148 -9.42 -26.67 7.17
N ILE A 149 -10.56 -26.71 6.50
CA ILE A 149 -11.87 -26.50 7.13
C ILE A 149 -12.73 -27.75 6.92
N VAL A 150 -13.20 -28.33 8.02
CA VAL A 150 -13.98 -29.58 7.99
C VAL A 150 -15.32 -29.37 8.66
N ALA A 151 -16.40 -29.74 7.98
CA ALA A 151 -17.73 -29.81 8.58
C ALA A 151 -18.12 -31.24 8.96
N PHE A 152 -18.96 -31.34 9.97
CA PHE A 152 -19.50 -32.60 10.49
C PHE A 152 -21.01 -32.45 10.58
N PHE A 153 -21.76 -33.18 9.76
CA PHE A 153 -23.23 -33.14 9.75
C PHE A 153 -23.81 -34.45 9.23
N ASP A 154 -25.06 -34.75 9.61
CA ASP A 154 -25.74 -35.96 9.16
C ASP A 154 -25.92 -35.99 7.64
N ALA A 155 -25.82 -37.17 7.03
CA ALA A 155 -25.98 -37.34 5.58
C ALA A 155 -27.34 -36.85 5.04
N THR A 156 -28.36 -36.79 5.91
CA THR A 156 -29.71 -36.31 5.59
C THR A 156 -29.90 -34.81 5.82
N ASP A 157 -28.94 -34.13 6.46
CA ASP A 157 -28.98 -32.69 6.72
C ASP A 157 -28.55 -31.87 5.48
N LYS A 158 -29.49 -31.75 4.54
CA LYS A 158 -29.29 -31.00 3.31
C LYS A 158 -29.03 -29.52 3.55
N ALA A 159 -29.65 -28.93 4.58
CA ALA A 159 -29.54 -27.50 4.86
C ALA A 159 -28.13 -27.13 5.32
N SER A 160 -27.54 -27.90 6.23
CA SER A 160 -26.16 -27.71 6.66
C SER A 160 -25.17 -27.98 5.51
N ASN A 161 -25.42 -29.01 4.71
CA ASN A 161 -24.59 -29.30 3.54
C ASN A 161 -24.59 -28.14 2.53
N GLU A 162 -25.78 -27.65 2.12
CA GLU A 162 -25.92 -26.53 1.19
C GLU A 162 -25.25 -25.26 1.74
N THR A 163 -25.45 -24.97 3.03
CA THR A 163 -24.84 -23.81 3.71
C THR A 163 -23.31 -23.91 3.69
N PHE A 164 -22.74 -25.07 4.05
CA PHE A 164 -21.30 -25.26 4.10
C PHE A 164 -20.67 -25.28 2.71
N SER A 165 -21.31 -25.92 1.73
CA SER A 165 -20.86 -25.91 0.33
C SER A 165 -20.83 -24.48 -0.23
N ALA A 166 -21.83 -23.65 0.06
CA ALA A 166 -21.83 -22.25 -0.37
C ALA A 166 -20.63 -21.47 0.19
N VAL A 167 -20.26 -21.68 1.46
CA VAL A 167 -19.06 -21.07 2.06
C VAL A 167 -17.79 -21.63 1.43
N ALA A 168 -17.71 -22.95 1.25
CA ALA A 168 -16.57 -23.60 0.61
C ALA A 168 -16.35 -23.07 -0.80
N ASP A 169 -17.41 -22.88 -1.60
CA ASP A 169 -17.30 -22.34 -2.96
C ASP A 169 -16.75 -20.93 -3.00
N LYS A 170 -17.05 -20.11 -1.99
CA LYS A 170 -16.54 -18.73 -1.87
C LYS A 170 -15.08 -18.68 -1.40
N LEU A 171 -14.63 -19.64 -0.60
CA LEU A 171 -13.32 -19.60 0.07
C LEU A 171 -12.33 -20.68 -0.41
N ARG A 172 -12.70 -21.55 -1.36
CA ARG A 172 -11.86 -22.65 -1.85
C ARG A 172 -10.53 -22.24 -2.50
N ASP A 173 -10.39 -20.98 -2.91
CA ASP A 173 -9.13 -20.43 -3.40
C ASP A 173 -8.15 -20.18 -2.24
N ASN A 174 -8.66 -20.03 -1.02
CA ASN A 174 -7.89 -19.78 0.19
C ASN A 174 -7.67 -21.04 1.03
N TYR A 175 -8.67 -21.94 1.11
CA TYR A 175 -8.62 -23.09 2.01
C TYR A 175 -9.19 -24.37 1.36
N PRO A 176 -8.65 -25.55 1.67
CA PRO A 176 -9.32 -26.82 1.40
C PRO A 176 -10.52 -27.02 2.33
N PHE A 177 -11.64 -27.50 1.77
CA PHE A 177 -12.84 -27.84 2.52
C PHE A 177 -13.15 -29.34 2.46
N GLY A 178 -13.50 -29.91 3.61
CA GLY A 178 -13.92 -31.29 3.75
C GLY A 178 -15.22 -31.39 4.54
N ALA A 179 -15.95 -32.49 4.39
CA ALA A 179 -17.10 -32.78 5.23
C ALA A 179 -17.14 -34.27 5.58
N SER A 180 -17.62 -34.61 6.77
CA SER A 180 -17.89 -35.99 7.15
C SER A 180 -19.29 -36.15 7.73
N ASN A 181 -19.91 -37.27 7.41
CA ASN A 181 -21.19 -37.72 7.94
C ASN A 181 -21.05 -38.92 8.91
N ASP A 182 -19.82 -39.23 9.32
CA ASP A 182 -19.53 -40.27 10.31
C ASP A 182 -19.59 -39.69 11.73
N ALA A 183 -20.64 -40.07 12.48
CA ALA A 183 -20.84 -39.61 13.86
C ALA A 183 -19.72 -40.08 14.81
N ALA A 184 -19.11 -41.24 14.57
CA ALA A 184 -18.00 -41.72 15.39
C ALA A 184 -16.72 -40.91 15.12
N LEU A 185 -16.54 -40.43 13.88
CA LEU A 185 -15.45 -39.52 13.56
C LEU A 185 -15.66 -38.15 14.22
N ALA A 186 -16.87 -37.60 14.18
CA ALA A 186 -17.19 -36.35 14.88
C ALA A 186 -16.92 -36.45 16.39
N GLU A 187 -17.33 -37.56 17.01
CA GLU A 187 -17.05 -37.83 18.43
C GLU A 187 -15.55 -37.95 18.72
N ALA A 188 -14.79 -38.63 17.85
CA ALA A 188 -13.32 -38.70 17.96
C ALA A 188 -12.65 -37.31 17.82
N GLU A 189 -13.27 -36.42 17.06
CA GLU A 189 -12.90 -35.01 16.97
C GLU A 189 -13.45 -34.15 18.11
N GLY A 190 -14.18 -34.71 19.07
CA GLY A 190 -14.75 -33.95 20.18
C GLY A 190 -15.81 -32.94 19.75
N VAL A 191 -16.52 -33.19 18.64
CA VAL A 191 -17.59 -32.33 18.13
C VAL A 191 -18.88 -33.11 17.87
N SER A 192 -20.00 -32.39 17.82
CA SER A 192 -21.32 -32.95 17.51
C SER A 192 -21.83 -32.44 16.16
N PHE A 193 -22.75 -33.16 15.54
CA PHE A 193 -23.47 -32.66 14.38
C PHE A 193 -24.52 -31.58 14.75
N PRO A 194 -24.73 -30.55 13.92
CA PRO A 194 -23.81 -30.06 12.90
C PRO A 194 -22.68 -29.21 13.54
N SER A 195 -21.46 -29.30 13.02
CA SER A 195 -20.34 -28.45 13.45
C SER A 195 -19.35 -28.18 12.32
N VAL A 196 -18.52 -27.15 12.51
CA VAL A 196 -17.39 -26.82 11.64
C VAL A 196 -16.14 -26.73 12.50
N VAL A 197 -15.04 -27.26 11.99
CA VAL A 197 -13.73 -27.24 12.63
C VAL A 197 -12.71 -26.68 11.65
N VAL A 198 -11.90 -25.74 12.11
CA VAL A 198 -10.72 -25.25 11.40
C VAL A 198 -9.50 -25.93 12.01
N TYR A 199 -8.80 -26.72 11.21
CA TYR A 199 -7.49 -27.30 11.56
C TYR A 199 -6.39 -26.43 10.98
N LYS A 200 -5.32 -26.24 11.75
CA LYS A 200 -4.26 -25.29 11.41
C LYS A 200 -2.92 -25.73 12.01
N GLU A 201 -1.80 -25.26 11.43
CA GLU A 201 -0.45 -25.59 11.90
C GLU A 201 0.10 -24.63 12.98
N PHE A 202 -0.71 -23.63 13.37
CA PHE A 202 -0.34 -22.60 14.34
C PHE A 202 -1.36 -22.48 15.49
N ASP A 203 -1.04 -21.66 16.49
CA ASP A 203 -1.80 -21.52 17.73
C ASP A 203 -2.13 -22.88 18.38
N GLU A 204 -3.40 -23.13 18.72
CA GLU A 204 -3.91 -24.36 19.34
C GLU A 204 -4.05 -25.53 18.34
N GLY A 205 -3.78 -25.28 17.05
CA GLY A 205 -3.91 -26.24 15.96
C GLY A 205 -5.34 -26.63 15.56
N LYS A 206 -6.34 -26.23 16.36
CA LYS A 206 -7.75 -26.54 16.14
C LYS A 206 -8.65 -25.45 16.70
N SER A 207 -9.67 -25.06 15.95
CA SER A 207 -10.73 -24.16 16.41
C SER A 207 -12.09 -24.75 16.03
N VAL A 208 -13.02 -24.77 16.98
CA VAL A 208 -14.36 -25.36 16.81
C VAL A 208 -15.41 -24.25 16.75
N PHE A 209 -16.26 -24.31 15.73
CA PHE A 209 -17.37 -23.38 15.55
C PHE A 209 -18.47 -23.60 16.59
N SER A 210 -18.93 -22.54 17.23
CA SER A 210 -19.90 -22.57 18.33
C SER A 210 -21.14 -21.71 18.10
N GLU A 211 -21.21 -20.98 16.99
CA GLU A 211 -22.34 -20.09 16.67
C GLU A 211 -23.42 -20.81 15.84
N LYS A 212 -24.45 -20.07 15.40
CA LYS A 212 -25.49 -20.60 14.53
C LYS A 212 -24.91 -21.00 13.17
N PHE A 213 -25.26 -22.20 12.70
CA PHE A 213 -24.82 -22.76 11.42
C PHE A 213 -25.42 -21.98 10.23
N THR A 214 -24.82 -20.82 9.93
CA THR A 214 -25.21 -19.90 8.86
C THR A 214 -23.99 -19.55 8.04
N ALA A 215 -24.17 -19.29 6.75
CA ALA A 215 -23.05 -19.04 5.84
C ALA A 215 -22.17 -17.86 6.30
N GLU A 216 -22.79 -16.76 6.74
CA GLU A 216 -22.09 -15.56 7.23
C GLU A 216 -21.25 -15.86 8.50
N ALA A 217 -21.83 -16.56 9.48
CA ALA A 217 -21.13 -16.88 10.71
C ALA A 217 -19.97 -17.87 10.46
N ILE A 218 -20.17 -18.87 9.59
CA ILE A 218 -19.12 -19.83 9.22
C ILE A 218 -18.01 -19.13 8.44
N GLU A 219 -18.34 -18.25 7.49
CA GLU A 219 -17.35 -17.48 6.74
C GLU A 219 -16.50 -16.60 7.67
N LYS A 220 -17.14 -15.87 8.58
CA LYS A 220 -16.45 -15.03 9.57
C LYS A 220 -15.55 -15.87 10.46
N PHE A 221 -16.09 -16.96 11.01
CA PHE A 221 -15.32 -17.89 11.85
C PHE A 221 -14.12 -18.48 11.11
N ALA A 222 -14.32 -18.97 9.87
CA ALA A 222 -13.27 -19.53 9.04
C ALA A 222 -12.13 -18.53 8.83
N LYS A 223 -12.45 -17.31 8.41
CA LYS A 223 -11.45 -16.24 8.21
C LYS A 223 -10.71 -15.90 9.51
N THR A 224 -11.42 -15.71 10.61
CA THR A 224 -10.81 -15.36 11.91
C THR A 224 -9.96 -16.50 12.48
N ALA A 225 -10.39 -17.75 12.37
CA ALA A 225 -9.67 -18.91 12.89
C ALA A 225 -8.48 -19.31 12.00
N ALA A 226 -8.55 -19.01 10.69
CA ALA A 226 -7.50 -19.22 9.71
C ALA A 226 -6.39 -18.15 9.76
N THR A 227 -6.59 -17.05 10.49
CA THR A 227 -5.54 -16.07 10.77
C THR A 227 -4.83 -16.45 12.07
N PRO A 228 -3.48 -16.53 12.07
CA PRO A 228 -2.70 -16.71 13.29
C PRO A 228 -3.03 -15.65 14.32
N LEU A 229 -3.00 -16.01 15.59
CA LEU A 229 -3.24 -15.07 16.68
C LEU A 229 -2.23 -13.90 16.66
N ILE A 230 -0.95 -14.25 16.49
CA ILE A 230 0.13 -13.32 16.16
C ILE A 230 0.90 -13.94 15.01
N GLY A 231 0.71 -13.43 13.80
CA GLY A 231 1.40 -13.95 12.61
C GLY A 231 2.63 -13.14 12.22
N GLU A 232 3.04 -13.26 10.97
CA GLU A 232 4.14 -12.48 10.39
C GLU A 232 3.66 -11.75 9.13
N VAL A 233 4.02 -10.48 9.00
CA VAL A 233 3.86 -9.69 7.78
C VAL A 233 5.08 -9.89 6.90
N GLY A 234 4.84 -10.39 5.70
CA GLY A 234 5.83 -10.50 4.64
C GLY A 234 5.17 -10.40 3.27
N PRO A 235 5.93 -10.57 2.18
CA PRO A 235 5.43 -10.42 0.81
C PRO A 235 4.22 -11.32 0.49
N GLU A 236 4.13 -12.49 1.12
CA GLU A 236 3.06 -13.47 0.88
C GLU A 236 1.83 -13.25 1.77
N THR A 237 1.99 -12.65 2.95
CA THR A 237 0.92 -12.55 3.96
C THR A 237 0.30 -11.17 4.06
N TYR A 238 1.00 -10.13 3.59
CA TYR A 238 0.55 -8.73 3.70
C TYR A 238 -0.82 -8.50 3.06
N SER A 239 -1.05 -9.02 1.86
CA SER A 239 -2.32 -8.83 1.15
C SER A 239 -3.52 -9.38 1.91
N ASP A 240 -3.32 -10.47 2.64
CA ASP A 240 -4.40 -11.15 3.37
C ASP A 240 -4.80 -10.35 4.61
N TYR A 241 -3.82 -9.77 5.31
CA TYR A 241 -4.12 -8.85 6.41
C TYR A 241 -4.85 -7.59 5.94
N MET A 242 -4.45 -7.02 4.80
CA MET A 242 -5.13 -5.85 4.22
C MET A 242 -6.56 -6.20 3.78
N ALA A 243 -6.75 -7.38 3.19
CA ALA A 243 -8.05 -7.86 2.75
C ALA A 243 -9.00 -8.21 3.92
N ALA A 244 -8.46 -8.45 5.13
CA ALA A 244 -9.27 -8.69 6.32
C ALA A 244 -10.11 -7.46 6.71
N GLY A 245 -9.69 -6.25 6.34
CA GLY A 245 -10.45 -5.01 6.53
C GLY A 245 -10.63 -4.59 7.99
N ILE A 246 -9.94 -5.24 8.93
CA ILE A 246 -9.86 -4.85 10.34
C ILE A 246 -8.47 -4.27 10.64
N PRO A 247 -8.31 -3.49 11.72
CA PRO A 247 -7.02 -2.93 12.09
C PRO A 247 -5.90 -3.99 12.20
N LEU A 248 -4.69 -3.59 11.81
CA LEU A 248 -3.49 -4.42 11.91
C LEU A 248 -2.49 -3.77 12.88
N ALA A 249 -2.17 -4.48 13.95
CA ALA A 249 -1.11 -4.17 14.89
C ALA A 249 0.22 -4.78 14.41
N TYR A 250 1.19 -3.93 14.12
CA TYR A 250 2.53 -4.28 13.68
C TYR A 250 3.49 -4.32 14.86
N ILE A 251 4.28 -5.39 14.94
CA ILE A 251 5.35 -5.56 15.93
C ILE A 251 6.68 -5.65 15.17
N PHE A 252 7.39 -4.53 15.08
CA PHE A 252 8.71 -4.46 14.45
C PHE A 252 9.77 -4.92 15.44
N ALA A 253 10.56 -5.90 15.04
CA ALA A 253 11.75 -6.31 15.77
C ALA A 253 12.78 -6.91 14.80
N GLU A 254 14.06 -6.69 15.11
CA GLU A 254 15.18 -7.00 14.21
C GLU A 254 15.55 -8.48 14.21
N THR A 255 15.25 -9.19 15.29
CA THR A 255 15.60 -10.60 15.48
C THR A 255 14.35 -11.45 15.70
N ALA A 256 14.42 -12.73 15.33
CA ALA A 256 13.33 -13.66 15.54
C ALA A 256 13.06 -13.89 17.04
N GLU A 257 14.12 -13.88 17.86
CA GLU A 257 14.05 -14.02 19.30
C GLU A 257 13.29 -12.86 19.94
N GLU A 258 13.61 -11.62 19.56
CA GLU A 258 12.91 -10.42 20.05
C GLU A 258 11.45 -10.37 19.59
N ARG A 259 11.17 -10.72 18.32
CA ARG A 259 9.79 -10.88 17.81
C ARG A 259 9.01 -11.87 18.66
N LYS A 260 9.63 -13.01 19.02
CA LYS A 260 9.00 -14.04 19.85
C LYS A 260 8.77 -13.56 21.28
N GLU A 261 9.75 -12.93 21.92
CA GLU A 261 9.63 -12.41 23.28
C GLU A 261 8.49 -11.39 23.41
N ILE A 262 8.42 -10.44 22.48
CA ILE A 262 7.34 -9.45 22.45
C ILE A 262 6.00 -10.14 22.20
N SER A 263 5.93 -11.08 21.24
CA SER A 263 4.71 -11.84 20.93
C SER A 263 4.20 -12.61 22.15
N ASP A 264 5.08 -13.32 22.87
CA ASP A 264 4.73 -14.06 24.09
C ASP A 264 4.19 -13.11 25.17
N ALA A 265 4.78 -11.91 25.30
CA ALA A 265 4.34 -10.90 26.28
C ALA A 265 2.96 -10.31 25.95
N ILE A 266 2.63 -10.10 24.67
CA ILE A 266 1.35 -9.48 24.26
C ILE A 266 0.29 -10.50 23.85
N LYS A 267 0.61 -11.80 23.84
CA LYS A 267 -0.32 -12.87 23.49
C LYS A 267 -1.69 -12.76 24.19
N PRO A 268 -1.79 -12.48 25.51
CA PRO A 268 -3.09 -12.33 26.17
C PRO A 268 -3.93 -11.17 25.61
N ILE A 269 -3.27 -10.12 25.10
CA ILE A 269 -3.92 -8.96 24.48
C ILE A 269 -4.48 -9.35 23.11
N ALA A 270 -3.68 -10.06 22.31
CA ALA A 270 -4.11 -10.59 21.02
C ALA A 270 -5.30 -11.55 21.18
N GLU A 271 -5.33 -12.39 22.22
CA GLU A 271 -6.45 -13.28 22.53
C GLU A 271 -7.72 -12.51 22.87
N ALA A 272 -7.61 -11.48 23.70
CA ALA A 272 -8.74 -10.65 24.12
C ALA A 272 -9.36 -9.86 22.96
N HIS A 273 -8.57 -9.51 21.94
CA HIS A 273 -8.98 -8.68 20.81
C HIS A 273 -9.05 -9.45 19.47
N ARG A 274 -9.13 -10.79 19.51
CA ARG A 274 -9.19 -11.65 18.31
C ARG A 274 -10.42 -11.30 17.45
N GLY A 275 -10.17 -11.06 16.16
CA GLY A 275 -11.21 -10.66 15.21
C GLY A 275 -11.63 -9.19 15.30
N VAL A 276 -11.05 -8.41 16.22
CA VAL A 276 -11.18 -6.94 16.29
C VAL A 276 -9.90 -6.29 15.77
N ILE A 277 -8.73 -6.82 16.13
CA ILE A 277 -7.42 -6.39 15.65
C ILE A 277 -6.61 -7.62 15.27
N ASN A 278 -5.98 -7.60 14.10
CA ASN A 278 -4.96 -8.58 13.74
C ASN A 278 -3.62 -8.17 14.31
N PHE A 279 -2.88 -9.10 14.89
CA PHE A 279 -1.52 -8.84 15.38
C PHE A 279 -0.53 -9.58 14.50
N ALA A 280 0.53 -8.89 14.07
CA ALA A 280 1.56 -9.50 13.27
C ALA A 280 2.93 -8.89 13.53
N THR A 281 3.93 -9.75 13.59
CA THR A 281 5.33 -9.35 13.63
C THR A 281 5.83 -9.01 12.24
N ILE A 282 6.85 -8.17 12.16
CA ILE A 282 7.51 -7.83 10.91
C ILE A 282 9.02 -7.77 11.14
N ASP A 283 9.78 -8.36 10.20
CA ASP A 283 11.23 -8.32 10.24
C ASP A 283 11.73 -6.90 9.94
N ALA A 284 12.23 -6.22 10.96
CA ALA A 284 12.70 -4.85 10.84
C ALA A 284 14.00 -4.72 10.03
N LYS A 285 14.83 -5.78 9.93
CA LYS A 285 16.02 -5.76 9.08
C LYS A 285 15.67 -5.83 7.60
N ALA A 286 14.67 -6.63 7.25
CA ALA A 286 14.21 -6.77 5.87
C ALA A 286 13.26 -5.63 5.46
N PHE A 287 12.38 -5.19 6.36
CA PHE A 287 11.24 -4.33 6.06
C PHE A 287 11.10 -3.12 7.00
N GLY A 288 12.15 -2.73 7.72
CA GLY A 288 12.11 -1.61 8.68
C GLY A 288 11.68 -0.27 8.09
N ALA A 289 11.93 -0.04 6.80
CA ALA A 289 11.43 1.14 6.09
C ALA A 289 9.88 1.26 6.12
N HIS A 290 9.16 0.14 6.28
CA HIS A 290 7.70 0.15 6.43
C HIS A 290 7.24 0.86 7.71
N ALA A 291 8.09 0.94 8.75
CA ALA A 291 7.79 1.67 9.97
C ALA A 291 7.49 3.16 9.69
N GLY A 292 8.20 3.77 8.72
CA GLY A 292 7.95 5.15 8.29
C GLY A 292 6.56 5.35 7.68
N ASN A 293 5.98 4.33 7.05
CA ASN A 293 4.60 4.40 6.56
C ASN A 293 3.57 4.43 7.68
N LEU A 294 3.95 3.95 8.87
CA LEU A 294 3.14 3.92 10.08
C LEU A 294 3.48 5.07 11.04
N ASN A 295 4.22 6.07 10.55
CA ASN A 295 4.67 7.24 11.31
C ASN A 295 5.59 6.89 12.49
N LEU A 296 6.31 5.76 12.40
CA LEU A 296 7.38 5.36 13.30
C LEU A 296 8.74 5.77 12.71
N LYS A 297 9.73 6.02 13.58
CA LYS A 297 11.13 6.17 13.19
C LYS A 297 11.68 4.81 12.74
N ALA A 298 12.24 4.76 11.54
CA ALA A 298 12.69 3.53 10.89
C ALA A 298 14.09 3.04 11.34
N ASP A 299 14.74 3.78 12.24
CA ASP A 299 16.05 3.48 12.83
C ASP A 299 15.96 3.15 14.34
N GLN A 300 14.75 3.07 14.90
CA GLN A 300 14.50 2.79 16.32
C GLN A 300 13.59 1.56 16.46
N PHE A 301 14.19 0.40 16.70
CA PHE A 301 13.49 -0.87 16.95
C PHE A 301 13.85 -1.44 18.33
N PRO A 302 12.94 -2.20 18.99
CA PRO A 302 11.63 -2.64 18.49
C PRO A 302 10.59 -1.51 18.52
N ALA A 303 9.56 -1.63 17.66
CA ALA A 303 8.50 -0.63 17.54
C ALA A 303 7.12 -1.28 17.40
N PHE A 304 6.07 -0.58 17.82
CA PHE A 304 4.68 -1.02 17.73
C PHE A 304 3.81 0.06 17.11
N ALA A 305 2.88 -0.33 16.23
CA ALA A 305 1.88 0.60 15.70
C ALA A 305 0.61 -0.16 15.32
N ILE A 306 -0.53 0.53 15.36
CA ILE A 306 -1.78 0.02 14.79
C ILE A 306 -2.11 0.82 13.54
N GLN A 307 -2.43 0.14 12.44
CA GLN A 307 -3.02 0.75 11.25
C GLN A 307 -4.50 0.40 11.18
N GLU A 308 -5.36 1.41 11.13
CA GLU A 308 -6.76 1.24 10.78
C GLU A 308 -6.86 1.25 9.25
N ILE A 309 -7.22 0.10 8.67
CA ILE A 309 -7.11 -0.14 7.23
C ILE A 309 -8.17 0.64 6.44
N ALA A 310 -9.39 0.75 6.95
CA ALA A 310 -10.52 1.31 6.18
C ALA A 310 -10.38 2.82 5.92
N LYS A 311 -9.85 3.56 6.89
CA LYS A 311 -9.61 5.00 6.86
C LYS A 311 -8.14 5.35 6.61
N ASN A 312 -7.28 4.33 6.52
CA ASN A 312 -5.83 4.49 6.39
C ASN A 312 -5.22 5.36 7.51
N GLN A 313 -5.73 5.21 8.73
CA GLN A 313 -5.25 5.95 9.90
C GLN A 313 -4.15 5.15 10.61
N LYS A 314 -3.19 5.87 11.21
CA LYS A 314 -1.99 5.28 11.80
C LYS A 314 -1.87 5.69 13.25
N PHE A 315 -1.60 4.73 14.12
CA PHE A 315 -1.52 4.91 15.57
C PHE A 315 -0.19 4.31 16.04
N PRO A 316 0.94 5.03 15.85
CA PRO A 316 2.25 4.62 16.34
C PRO A 316 2.26 4.65 17.87
N PHE A 317 2.82 3.62 18.49
CA PHE A 317 3.16 3.64 19.90
C PHE A 317 4.44 4.46 20.09
N ASP A 318 4.53 5.16 21.22
CA ASP A 318 5.67 6.00 21.57
C ASP A 318 6.94 5.15 21.70
N GLN A 319 7.89 5.33 20.78
CA GLN A 319 9.14 4.55 20.72
C GLN A 319 10.12 4.85 21.87
N GLU A 320 9.87 5.89 22.67
CA GLU A 320 10.61 6.15 23.91
C GLU A 320 10.09 5.29 25.08
N LYS A 321 8.89 4.71 24.96
CA LYS A 321 8.32 3.78 25.94
C LYS A 321 8.73 2.35 25.63
N LYS A 322 8.99 1.58 26.68
CA LYS A 322 9.27 0.14 26.54
C LYS A 322 8.00 -0.61 26.14
N ILE A 323 8.13 -1.46 25.14
CA ILE A 323 7.08 -2.40 24.74
C ILE A 323 6.99 -3.51 25.79
N THR A 324 5.92 -3.48 26.58
CA THR A 324 5.62 -4.48 27.63
C THR A 324 4.15 -4.87 27.55
N HIS A 325 3.76 -5.97 28.20
CA HIS A 325 2.35 -6.36 28.29
C HIS A 325 1.46 -5.19 28.71
N ASP A 326 1.77 -4.51 29.82
CA ASP A 326 0.89 -3.49 30.39
C ASP A 326 0.79 -2.24 29.51
N SER A 327 1.92 -1.77 28.95
CA SER A 327 1.95 -0.57 28.11
C SER A 327 1.23 -0.78 26.77
N ILE A 328 1.39 -1.96 26.15
CA ILE A 328 0.67 -2.31 24.93
C ILE A 328 -0.79 -2.57 25.22
N LYS A 329 -1.12 -3.19 26.36
CA LYS A 329 -2.52 -3.44 26.74
C LYS A 329 -3.29 -2.12 26.90
N GLU A 330 -2.71 -1.16 27.62
CA GLU A 330 -3.28 0.17 27.78
C GLU A 330 -3.51 0.83 26.42
N PHE A 331 -2.49 0.85 25.56
CA PHE A 331 -2.58 1.45 24.23
C PHE A 331 -3.65 0.80 23.34
N VAL A 332 -3.70 -0.53 23.29
CA VAL A 332 -4.68 -1.29 22.50
C VAL A 332 -6.09 -1.06 23.02
N ASP A 333 -6.30 -1.10 24.34
CA ASP A 333 -7.62 -0.89 24.93
C ASP A 333 -8.12 0.55 24.69
N GLU A 334 -7.24 1.55 24.75
CA GLU A 334 -7.57 2.94 24.40
C GLU A 334 -7.88 3.11 22.92
N PHE A 335 -7.13 2.43 22.04
CA PHE A 335 -7.39 2.44 20.60
C PHE A 335 -8.77 1.85 20.29
N VAL A 336 -9.09 0.68 20.85
CA VAL A 336 -10.41 0.04 20.67
C VAL A 336 -11.53 0.90 21.24
N ALA A 337 -11.27 1.62 22.33
CA ALA A 337 -12.20 2.59 22.91
C ALA A 337 -12.33 3.90 22.11
N GLY A 338 -11.55 4.09 21.04
CA GLY A 338 -11.54 5.29 20.21
C GLY A 338 -10.93 6.53 20.89
N LYS A 339 -10.06 6.33 21.88
CA LYS A 339 -9.42 7.41 22.66
C LYS A 339 -8.06 7.82 22.13
N VAL A 340 -7.40 6.95 21.37
CA VAL A 340 -6.11 7.27 20.72
C VAL A 340 -6.42 8.08 19.46
N GLU A 341 -5.80 9.25 19.33
CA GLU A 341 -5.91 10.06 18.12
C GLU A 341 -4.98 9.51 17.03
N PRO A 342 -5.39 9.57 15.75
CA PRO A 342 -4.53 9.17 14.65
C PRO A 342 -3.31 10.10 14.56
N SER A 343 -2.14 9.51 14.36
CA SER A 343 -0.93 10.30 14.14
C SER A 343 -0.95 11.02 12.80
N ILE A 344 -0.49 12.27 12.85
CA ILE A 344 -0.15 13.06 11.69
C ILE A 344 1.32 12.76 11.35
N LYS A 345 1.61 12.41 10.09
CA LYS A 345 3.00 12.20 9.66
C LYS A 345 3.76 13.51 9.83
N SER A 346 4.84 13.48 10.59
CA SER A 346 5.66 14.66 10.85
C SER A 346 7.10 14.24 11.04
N GLU A 347 8.01 15.01 10.46
CA GLU A 347 9.39 15.02 10.93
C GLU A 347 9.46 15.52 12.39
N PRO A 348 10.54 15.20 13.13
CA PRO A 348 10.80 15.80 14.42
C PRO A 348 10.85 17.33 14.32
N ILE A 349 10.39 18.02 15.36
CA ILE A 349 10.59 19.47 15.44
C ILE A 349 12.11 19.70 15.52
N PRO A 350 12.71 20.51 14.62
CA PRO A 350 14.14 20.79 14.66
C PRO A 350 14.55 21.37 16.02
N GLU A 351 15.62 20.84 16.63
CA GLU A 351 16.14 21.36 17.90
C GLU A 351 16.63 22.81 17.76
N THR A 352 17.18 23.13 16.59
CA THR A 352 17.64 24.46 16.20
C THR A 352 17.09 24.82 14.83
N GLN A 353 16.71 26.09 14.66
CA GLN A 353 16.34 26.65 13.36
C GLN A 353 17.64 27.07 12.65
N GLU A 354 18.18 26.19 11.80
CA GLU A 354 19.38 26.47 11.03
C GLU A 354 19.06 27.27 9.76
N GLY A 355 19.74 28.40 9.58
CA GLY A 355 19.55 29.28 8.42
C GLY A 355 18.44 30.32 8.60
N PRO A 356 18.25 31.20 7.60
CA PRO A 356 17.30 32.30 7.69
C PRO A 356 15.84 31.86 7.47
N VAL A 357 15.60 30.75 6.77
CA VAL A 357 14.25 30.21 6.52
C VAL A 357 13.82 29.32 7.67
N THR A 358 12.66 29.60 8.25
CA THR A 358 12.08 28.80 9.33
C THR A 358 11.64 27.43 8.81
N ILE A 359 12.14 26.36 9.41
CA ILE A 359 11.76 24.98 9.11
C ILE A 359 10.48 24.63 9.86
N VAL A 360 9.45 24.28 9.08
CA VAL A 360 8.14 23.83 9.55
C VAL A 360 8.02 22.33 9.30
N VAL A 361 7.47 21.64 10.28
CA VAL A 361 7.06 20.22 10.25
C VAL A 361 5.59 20.15 10.66
N ALA A 362 4.90 19.03 10.41
CA ALA A 362 3.45 18.97 10.70
C ALA A 362 3.13 19.26 12.18
N LYS A 363 4.00 18.84 13.11
CA LYS A 363 3.83 19.04 14.57
C LYS A 363 3.93 20.50 15.04
N ASN A 364 4.68 21.37 14.35
CA ASN A 364 4.80 22.80 14.70
C ASN A 364 4.08 23.71 13.70
N TYR A 365 3.37 23.14 12.72
CA TYR A 365 2.70 23.88 11.65
C TYR A 365 1.73 24.91 12.21
N ASN A 366 0.87 24.53 13.17
CA ASN A 366 -0.11 25.44 13.75
C ASN A 366 0.55 26.58 14.52
N ASP A 367 1.61 26.29 15.28
CA ASP A 367 2.31 27.29 16.10
C ASP A 367 3.03 28.35 15.24
N ILE A 368 3.53 27.95 14.07
CA ILE A 368 4.29 28.84 13.18
C ILE A 368 3.41 29.47 12.11
N VAL A 369 2.74 28.65 11.31
CA VAL A 369 2.02 29.10 10.10
C VAL A 369 0.72 29.81 10.48
N LEU A 370 0.03 29.33 11.51
CA LEU A 370 -1.25 29.86 11.97
C LEU A 370 -1.12 30.90 13.10
N ASP A 371 0.08 31.41 13.38
CA ASP A 371 0.26 32.55 14.29
C ASP A 371 -0.43 33.81 13.73
N ASP A 372 -1.57 34.17 14.32
CA ASP A 372 -2.40 35.31 13.92
C ASP A 372 -1.70 36.68 14.02
N THR A 373 -0.52 36.74 14.66
CA THR A 373 0.28 37.97 14.76
C THR A 373 1.28 38.13 13.61
N LYS A 374 1.56 37.08 12.84
CA LYS A 374 2.59 37.07 11.78
C LYS A 374 2.00 36.87 10.40
N ASP A 375 2.52 37.59 9.43
CA ASP A 375 2.37 37.28 8.01
C ASP A 375 3.36 36.14 7.69
N VAL A 376 2.87 34.99 7.21
CA VAL A 376 3.74 33.81 6.96
C VAL A 376 3.72 33.45 5.48
N LEU A 377 4.87 33.54 4.82
CA LEU A 377 5.07 32.98 3.48
C LEU A 377 5.72 31.60 3.63
N ILE A 378 5.03 30.54 3.20
CA ILE A 378 5.51 29.16 3.33
C ILE A 378 5.69 28.50 1.96
N GLU A 379 6.85 27.86 1.76
CA GLU A 379 7.16 26.98 0.64
C GLU A 379 6.89 25.51 1.03
N PHE A 380 6.03 24.84 0.27
CA PHE A 380 5.88 23.39 0.29
C PHE A 380 6.77 22.79 -0.80
N TYR A 381 7.78 22.00 -0.40
CA TYR A 381 8.77 21.44 -1.31
C TYR A 381 8.88 19.92 -1.20
N ALA A 382 9.67 19.35 -2.12
CA ALA A 382 10.12 17.96 -2.09
C ALA A 382 11.65 17.90 -2.32
N PRO A 383 12.43 17.06 -1.62
CA PRO A 383 13.90 17.05 -1.72
C PRO A 383 14.43 16.69 -3.11
N TRP A 384 13.66 15.94 -3.90
CA TRP A 384 14.01 15.51 -5.25
C TRP A 384 13.57 16.48 -6.35
N CYS A 385 12.81 17.53 -6.01
CA CYS A 385 12.27 18.49 -6.96
C CYS A 385 13.36 19.50 -7.42
N GLY A 386 13.73 19.46 -8.71
CA GLY A 386 14.74 20.35 -9.28
C GLY A 386 14.37 21.84 -9.21
N HIS A 387 13.08 22.17 -9.39
CA HIS A 387 12.59 23.55 -9.26
C HIS A 387 12.70 24.10 -7.84
N CYS A 388 12.53 23.23 -6.84
CA CYS A 388 12.64 23.57 -5.43
C CYS A 388 14.10 23.86 -5.08
N LYS A 389 15.02 23.01 -5.55
CA LYS A 389 16.48 23.25 -5.42
C LYS A 389 16.92 24.56 -6.07
N ALA A 390 16.32 24.93 -7.20
CA ALA A 390 16.61 26.20 -7.87
C ALA A 390 16.05 27.43 -7.13
N LEU A 391 14.97 27.27 -6.37
CA LEU A 391 14.36 28.33 -5.55
C LEU A 391 15.09 28.51 -4.21
N ALA A 392 15.54 27.43 -3.58
CA ALA A 392 16.16 27.42 -2.26
C ALA A 392 17.14 28.59 -1.98
N PRO A 393 18.18 28.87 -2.81
CA PRO A 393 19.10 29.97 -2.51
C PRO A 393 18.43 31.35 -2.52
N LYS A 394 17.46 31.58 -3.41
CA LYS A 394 16.70 32.84 -3.46
C LYS A 394 15.75 32.98 -2.28
N TYR A 395 15.18 31.86 -1.84
CA TYR A 395 14.27 31.82 -0.70
C TYR A 395 15.02 32.07 0.62
N ASP A 396 16.26 31.55 0.73
CA ASP A 396 17.17 31.88 1.84
C ASP A 396 17.54 33.37 1.86
N GLU A 397 17.82 33.95 0.70
CA GLU A 397 18.09 35.39 0.57
C GLU A 397 16.87 36.26 0.94
N LEU A 398 15.68 35.90 0.44
CA LEU A 398 14.42 36.55 0.82
C LEU A 398 14.21 36.53 2.33
N ALA A 399 14.42 35.38 2.97
CA ALA A 399 14.31 35.24 4.42
C ALA A 399 15.33 36.11 5.16
N ALA A 400 16.56 36.19 4.67
CA ALA A 400 17.60 37.04 5.23
C ALA A 400 17.26 38.54 5.13
N LEU A 401 16.65 38.99 4.02
CA LEU A 401 16.19 40.38 3.87
C LEU A 401 15.13 40.73 4.91
N TYR A 402 14.10 39.89 5.08
CA TYR A 402 13.06 40.13 6.08
C TYR A 402 13.59 40.07 7.52
N ALA A 403 14.51 39.16 7.82
CA ALA A 403 15.13 39.04 9.15
C ALA A 403 15.95 40.27 9.55
N LYS A 404 16.52 41.00 8.58
CA LYS A 404 17.29 42.24 8.78
C LYS A 404 16.43 43.51 8.72
N SER A 405 15.17 43.40 8.30
CA SER A 405 14.28 44.55 8.14
C SER A 405 13.52 44.92 9.42
N GLU A 406 12.81 46.05 9.40
CA GLU A 406 11.83 46.44 10.42
C GLU A 406 10.64 45.46 10.55
N PHE A 407 10.50 44.52 9.60
CA PHE A 407 9.45 43.50 9.57
C PHE A 407 9.87 42.15 10.17
N LYS A 408 11.08 42.02 10.73
CA LYS A 408 11.57 40.76 11.32
C LYS A 408 10.61 40.12 12.33
N ASP A 409 9.87 40.95 13.07
CA ASP A 409 8.88 40.53 14.07
C ASP A 409 7.45 40.44 13.51
N LYS A 410 7.27 40.57 12.20
CA LYS A 410 5.97 40.63 11.52
C LYS A 410 5.84 39.64 10.38
N VAL A 411 6.93 39.33 9.68
CA VAL A 411 6.96 38.42 8.53
C VAL A 411 7.84 37.21 8.85
N VAL A 412 7.33 36.01 8.58
CA VAL A 412 8.08 34.75 8.67
C VAL A 412 8.16 34.14 7.28
N ILE A 413 9.39 33.84 6.84
CA ILE A 413 9.65 33.07 5.63
C ILE A 413 9.94 31.63 6.07
N ALA A 414 9.09 30.70 5.66
CA ALA A 414 9.08 29.32 6.14
C ALA A 414 9.11 28.30 5.00
N LYS A 415 9.55 27.07 5.29
CA LYS A 415 9.49 25.93 4.36
C LYS A 415 9.11 24.64 5.08
N VAL A 416 8.45 23.73 4.35
CA VAL A 416 8.08 22.39 4.82
C VAL A 416 8.28 21.36 3.71
N ASP A 417 8.90 20.23 4.04
CA ASP A 417 8.94 19.06 3.17
C ASP A 417 7.58 18.36 3.21
N ALA A 418 6.74 18.61 2.22
CA ALA A 418 5.39 18.04 2.18
C ALA A 418 5.38 16.56 1.75
N THR A 419 6.54 15.95 1.50
CA THR A 419 6.66 14.49 1.27
C THR A 419 6.85 13.72 2.58
N LEU A 420 7.37 14.40 3.61
CA LEU A 420 7.64 13.85 4.93
C LEU A 420 6.70 14.36 6.02
N ASN A 421 5.89 15.38 5.73
CA ASN A 421 4.94 15.98 6.66
C ASN A 421 3.54 16.03 6.07
N ASP A 422 2.54 15.54 6.81
CA ASP A 422 1.13 15.73 6.51
C ASP A 422 0.76 17.18 6.82
N VAL A 423 0.40 17.94 5.78
CA VAL A 423 -0.01 19.34 5.89
C VAL A 423 -1.51 19.49 5.60
N PRO A 424 -2.18 20.52 6.15
CA PRO A 424 -3.62 20.72 5.92
C PRO A 424 -3.98 20.97 4.45
N ASP A 425 -3.01 21.47 3.67
CA ASP A 425 -3.17 21.82 2.27
C ASP A 425 -2.97 20.62 1.34
N GLU A 426 -3.85 20.48 0.34
CA GLU A 426 -3.63 19.52 -0.75
C GLU A 426 -2.61 20.08 -1.75
N ILE A 427 -1.39 19.52 -1.75
CA ILE A 427 -0.28 19.99 -2.60
C ILE A 427 -0.29 19.22 -3.94
N GLN A 428 -0.70 19.91 -5.00
CA GLN A 428 -0.79 19.34 -6.37
C GLN A 428 0.58 19.28 -7.09
N GLY A 429 1.59 19.99 -6.59
CA GLY A 429 2.92 20.03 -7.22
C GLY A 429 3.94 20.83 -6.42
N PHE A 430 5.22 20.69 -6.80
CA PHE A 430 6.35 21.27 -6.07
C PHE A 430 7.20 22.22 -6.95
N PRO A 431 7.66 23.37 -6.43
CA PRO A 431 7.25 23.96 -5.15
C PRO A 431 5.86 24.62 -5.26
N THR A 432 5.08 24.54 -4.20
CA THR A 432 3.87 25.35 -3.99
C THR A 432 4.18 26.39 -2.92
N ILE A 433 3.84 27.66 -3.15
CA ILE A 433 4.08 28.75 -2.18
C ILE A 433 2.74 29.35 -1.79
N LYS A 434 2.54 29.57 -0.49
CA LYS A 434 1.32 30.20 0.03
C LYS A 434 1.65 31.31 1.02
N MET A 435 0.82 32.35 1.01
CA MET A 435 0.83 33.41 2.01
C MET A 435 -0.33 33.22 2.98
N TYR A 436 -0.02 33.28 4.28
CA TYR A 436 -0.95 33.20 5.40
C TYR A 436 -0.94 34.55 6.15
N PRO A 437 -1.83 35.49 5.80
CA PRO A 437 -1.83 36.82 6.40
C PRO A 437 -2.21 36.80 7.88
N ALA A 438 -1.59 37.68 8.67
CA ALA A 438 -1.90 37.84 10.09
C ALA A 438 -3.40 38.17 10.31
N GLY A 439 -4.07 37.41 11.18
CA GLY A 439 -5.49 37.58 11.49
C GLY A 439 -6.45 37.15 10.37
N ALA A 440 -5.96 36.47 9.33
CA ALA A 440 -6.76 35.93 8.22
C ALA A 440 -6.18 34.59 7.72
N LYS A 441 -5.84 33.68 8.64
CA LYS A 441 -5.19 32.40 8.34
C LYS A 441 -6.06 31.43 7.54
N ASP A 442 -7.38 31.58 7.62
CA ASP A 442 -8.37 30.85 6.82
C ASP A 442 -8.41 31.33 5.35
N LYS A 443 -7.78 32.46 5.03
CA LYS A 443 -7.73 33.07 3.69
C LYS A 443 -6.32 33.01 3.11
N ALA A 444 -5.70 31.83 3.17
CA ALA A 444 -4.41 31.60 2.56
C ALA A 444 -4.45 31.85 1.04
N ILE A 445 -3.42 32.50 0.51
CA ILE A 445 -3.34 32.91 -0.89
C ILE A 445 -2.21 32.15 -1.55
N THR A 446 -2.53 31.38 -2.58
CA THR A 446 -1.53 30.65 -3.37
C THR A 446 -0.81 31.60 -4.31
N TYR A 447 0.53 31.55 -4.28
CA TYR A 447 1.37 32.30 -5.19
C TYR A 447 1.49 31.60 -6.54
N SER A 448 1.25 32.34 -7.62
CA SER A 448 1.36 31.85 -9.01
C SER A 448 2.26 32.71 -9.89
N GLY A 449 3.00 33.66 -9.30
CA GLY A 449 3.92 34.56 -10.02
C GLY A 449 5.29 33.92 -10.29
N SER A 450 6.23 34.74 -10.75
CA SER A 450 7.58 34.26 -11.04
C SER A 450 8.40 34.05 -9.75
N ARG A 451 9.38 33.16 -9.76
CA ARG A 451 10.14 32.80 -8.55
C ARG A 451 11.41 33.65 -8.40
N THR A 452 11.26 34.96 -8.55
CA THR A 452 12.27 35.99 -8.28
C THR A 452 12.07 36.56 -6.87
N ILE A 453 13.10 37.21 -6.32
CA ILE A 453 13.02 37.77 -4.97
C ILE A 453 12.05 38.96 -4.96
N GLU A 454 12.12 39.79 -5.99
CA GLU A 454 11.32 40.99 -6.19
C GLU A 454 9.82 40.67 -6.25
N ASP A 455 9.43 39.67 -7.05
CA ASP A 455 8.02 39.28 -7.17
C ASP A 455 7.49 38.66 -5.86
N LEU A 456 8.34 37.95 -5.11
CA LEU A 456 7.96 37.41 -3.79
C LEU A 456 7.81 38.53 -2.75
N ILE A 457 8.66 39.55 -2.80
CA ILE A 457 8.52 40.75 -1.96
C ILE A 457 7.23 41.49 -2.30
N GLU A 458 6.96 41.73 -3.58
CA GLU A 458 5.73 42.37 -4.04
C GLU A 458 4.50 41.57 -3.59
N PHE A 459 4.54 40.25 -3.73
CA PHE A 459 3.46 39.38 -3.27
C PHE A 459 3.21 39.48 -1.76
N ILE A 460 4.26 39.47 -0.94
CA ILE A 460 4.14 39.68 0.52
C ILE A 460 3.56 41.06 0.82
N ALA A 461 4.03 42.11 0.15
CA ALA A 461 3.56 43.47 0.33
C ALA A 461 2.08 43.62 -0.07
N GLU A 462 1.63 42.99 -1.15
CA GLU A 462 0.25 43.08 -1.60
C GLU A 462 -0.73 42.28 -0.73
N ASN A 463 -0.31 41.09 -0.28
CA ASN A 463 -1.21 40.09 0.30
C ASN A 463 -1.10 39.96 1.82
N GLY A 464 0.02 40.40 2.41
CA GLY A 464 0.20 40.48 3.85
C GLY A 464 -0.62 41.58 4.52
N LYS A 465 -0.88 41.42 5.82
CA LYS A 465 -1.50 42.44 6.66
C LYS A 465 -0.60 43.66 6.79
N TYR A 466 0.70 43.45 6.94
CA TYR A 466 1.64 44.52 7.27
C TYR A 466 2.13 45.31 6.06
N LYS A 467 1.75 44.89 4.85
CA LYS A 467 2.21 45.49 3.59
C LYS A 467 3.73 45.62 3.54
N ALA A 468 4.39 44.56 4.01
CA ALA A 468 5.83 44.54 4.23
C ALA A 468 6.56 44.47 2.89
N SER A 469 7.30 45.54 2.58
CA SER A 469 8.16 45.63 1.40
C SER A 469 9.56 45.93 1.89
N VAL A 470 10.55 45.22 1.36
CA VAL A 470 11.97 45.39 1.70
C VAL A 470 12.76 45.67 0.42
N SER A 471 13.88 46.40 0.54
CA SER A 471 14.77 46.66 -0.59
C SER A 471 16.12 45.97 -0.39
N GLU A 472 16.75 45.52 -1.48
CA GLU A 472 18.11 44.97 -1.42
C GLU A 472 19.14 46.03 -0.97
N SER A 473 18.86 47.33 -1.16
CA SER A 473 19.78 48.43 -0.84
C SER A 473 19.88 48.79 0.65
N GLU A 474 18.89 48.46 1.48
CA GLU A 474 18.89 48.80 2.91
C GLU A 474 19.81 47.89 3.74
N ALA A 475 20.24 46.75 3.17
CA ALA A 475 21.21 45.84 3.80
C ALA A 475 22.65 46.39 3.81
N GLU A 476 22.98 47.35 2.93
CA GLU A 476 24.30 47.97 2.86
C GLU A 476 24.45 49.17 3.81
N THR A 477 23.36 49.88 4.10
CA THR A 477 23.39 51.12 4.88
C THR A 477 23.76 50.93 6.36
N GLU A 478 23.39 49.81 6.99
CA GLU A 478 23.82 49.51 8.37
C GLU A 478 25.28 49.02 8.45
N ALA A 479 25.83 48.47 7.36
CA ALA A 479 27.23 48.05 7.31
C ALA A 479 28.20 49.25 7.20
N GLU A 480 27.79 50.32 6.52
CA GLU A 480 28.59 51.57 6.45
C GLU A 480 28.52 52.39 7.74
N GLU A 481 27.37 52.46 8.43
CA GLU A 481 27.27 53.17 9.71
C GLU A 481 28.06 52.48 10.84
N ALA A 482 28.20 51.16 10.80
CA ALA A 482 29.07 50.42 11.73
C ALA A 482 30.57 50.63 11.46
N SER A 483 30.96 51.11 10.27
CA SER A 483 32.36 51.30 9.85
C SER A 483 32.91 52.72 10.10
N ALA A 484 32.09 53.67 10.55
CA ALA A 484 32.49 55.07 10.66
C ALA A 484 32.54 55.59 12.11
N ALA A 485 33.58 55.17 12.85
CA ALA A 485 34.08 55.88 14.04
C ALA A 485 35.63 55.90 14.04
N PRO A 486 36.28 56.97 14.51
CA PRO A 486 37.58 57.40 13.96
C PRO A 486 38.78 56.66 14.54
N ALA A 487 39.75 56.41 13.66
CA ALA A 487 41.04 55.81 13.94
C ALA A 487 41.88 56.63 14.94
N ALA A 488 42.39 55.94 15.96
CA ALA A 488 43.55 56.38 16.74
C ALA A 488 44.77 55.58 16.28
N THR A 489 45.80 56.31 15.84
CA THR A 489 47.17 55.90 15.54
C THR A 489 47.82 55.09 16.66
N GLU A 490 48.53 54.02 16.31
CA GLU A 490 49.91 53.79 16.77
C GLU A 490 50.68 52.76 15.90
N THR A 491 51.94 53.10 15.69
CA THR A 491 53.04 52.45 14.95
C THR A 491 53.53 51.12 15.56
N ALA A 492 54.07 50.22 14.72
CA ALA A 492 55.50 49.81 14.71
C ALA A 492 55.73 48.42 14.06
N THR A 493 56.52 48.39 12.97
CA THR A 493 57.73 47.53 12.66
C THR A 493 57.72 46.04 13.06
N GLU A 494 58.27 45.05 12.36
CA GLU A 494 59.07 44.84 11.13
C GLU A 494 59.48 43.35 11.15
N ALA A 495 60.15 42.90 10.07
CA ALA A 495 60.98 41.70 9.91
C ALA A 495 60.23 40.38 9.60
N ALA A 496 60.16 39.94 8.32
CA ALA A 496 61.24 39.34 7.48
C ALA A 496 61.42 37.84 7.81
N GLU A 497 61.69 36.89 6.92
CA GLU A 497 61.82 36.71 5.46
C GLU A 497 62.07 35.19 5.27
N GLY A 498 61.83 34.64 4.08
CA GLY A 498 62.34 33.33 3.65
C GLY A 498 61.24 32.40 3.10
N ALA A 499 60.99 32.36 1.79
CA ALA A 499 61.67 31.58 0.73
C ALA A 499 61.46 30.05 0.91
N LYS A 500 60.66 29.40 0.04
CA LYS A 500 61.06 28.64 -1.18
C LYS A 500 61.99 27.46 -0.85
N ASP A 501 61.85 26.21 -1.30
CA ASP A 501 61.22 25.50 -2.42
C ASP A 501 60.81 24.09 -1.86
N THR A 502 60.17 23.10 -2.50
CA THR A 502 60.33 22.43 -3.81
C THR A 502 59.19 21.41 -4.01
N GLU A 503 58.85 21.15 -5.28
CA GLU A 503 58.49 19.88 -5.97
C GLU A 503 58.41 18.57 -5.12
N GLU A 504 57.61 17.54 -5.44
CA GLU A 504 57.23 16.98 -6.74
C GLU A 504 56.09 15.94 -6.59
N ALA A 505 55.57 15.55 -7.75
CA ALA A 505 54.47 14.64 -8.12
C ALA A 505 54.38 13.23 -7.47
N ALA A 506 53.15 12.71 -7.42
CA ALA A 506 52.64 11.54 -8.17
C ALA A 506 51.29 11.11 -7.56
N HIS A 507 50.15 11.28 -8.24
CA HIS A 507 49.50 10.27 -9.08
C HIS A 507 49.49 8.85 -8.48
N ASP A 508 48.32 8.41 -8.00
CA ASP A 508 47.83 7.07 -8.36
C ASP A 508 46.30 7.02 -8.32
N GLU A 509 45.75 6.25 -9.26
CA GLU A 509 44.33 6.09 -9.57
C GLU A 509 43.60 5.19 -8.56
N LEU A 510 42.33 5.50 -8.27
CA LEU A 510 41.16 4.62 -8.42
C LEU A 510 39.86 5.34 -8.05
#